data_AF-A0A9W6GS37-F1
#
_entry.id   AF-A0A9W6GS37-F1
#
_cell.length_a   1.000
_cell.length_b   1.000
_cell.length_c   1.000
_cell.angle_alpha   90.00
_cell.angle_beta   90.00
_cell.angle_gamma   90.00
#
_symmetry.space_group_name_H-M   'P 1'
#
loop_
_entity.id
_entity.type
_entity.pdbx_description
1 polymer ?
#
loop_
_entity_poly.entity_id
_entity_poly.type
_entity_poly.pdbx_seq_one_letter_code
_entity_poly.pdbx_strand_id
1 'polypeptide(L)'
;MVKDQTALKQLCSWIMTDIEVDAAPGQDILNFAVARLTEARKQEANILIAEILNGNPSDWELERQWFRNGARIGAVNPAFYRRLFQELKDRLAGKPATFRF
;
A
#
# COMPACT_ATOMS: atom_id res chain seq x y z
N MET A 1 0.10 -8.14 21.15
CA MET A 1 -1.00 -7.25 20.71
C MET A 1 -1.09 -7.30 19.20
N VAL A 2 -2.20 -7.77 18.63
CA VAL A 2 -2.47 -7.57 17.21
C VAL A 2 -2.96 -6.12 17.09
N LYS A 3 -2.10 -5.22 16.61
CA LYS A 3 -2.50 -3.82 16.35
C LYS A 3 -3.57 -3.80 15.26
N ASP A 4 -4.47 -2.83 15.36
CA ASP A 4 -5.57 -2.65 14.40
C ASP A 4 -5.00 -2.40 12.99
N GLN A 5 -5.19 -3.36 12.08
CA GLN A 5 -4.75 -3.27 10.69
C GLN A 5 -5.80 -2.62 9.76
N THR A 6 -6.88 -2.04 10.32
CA THR A 6 -8.01 -1.52 9.53
C THR A 6 -7.59 -0.50 8.47
N ALA A 7 -6.69 0.43 8.79
CA ALA A 7 -6.22 1.43 7.83
C ALA A 7 -5.45 0.80 6.66
N LEU A 8 -4.56 -0.17 6.94
CA LEU A 8 -3.82 -0.87 5.89
C LEU A 8 -4.75 -1.75 5.04
N LYS A 9 -5.74 -2.41 5.65
CA LYS A 9 -6.76 -3.17 4.93
C LYS A 9 -7.60 -2.28 4.02
N GLN A 10 -8.02 -1.10 4.49
CA GLN A 10 -8.76 -0.14 3.68
C GLN A 10 -7.93 0.39 2.50
N LEU A 11 -6.66 0.72 2.74
CA LEU A 11 -5.73 1.12 1.68
C LEU A 11 -5.61 0.02 0.62
N CYS A 12 -5.31 -1.20 1.05
CA CYS A 12 -5.16 -2.36 0.18
C CYS A 12 -6.46 -2.73 -0.56
N SER A 13 -7.64 -2.53 0.05
CA SER A 13 -8.92 -2.74 -0.63
C SER A 13 -9.17 -1.72 -1.74
N TRP A 14 -8.73 -0.47 -1.59
CA TRP A 14 -8.87 0.51 -2.68
C TRP A 14 -7.95 0.21 -3.87
N ILE A 15 -6.80 -0.40 -3.60
CA ILE A 15 -5.87 -0.90 -4.63
C ILE A 15 -6.49 -2.06 -5.42
N MET A 16 -7.48 -2.77 -4.85
CA MET A 16 -8.30 -3.77 -5.52
C MET A 16 -9.45 -3.13 -6.32
N THR A 17 -10.07 -2.07 -5.81
CA THR A 17 -11.21 -1.40 -6.46
C THR A 17 -10.83 -0.75 -7.80
N ASP A 18 -9.60 -0.29 -7.99
CA ASP A 18 -9.17 0.30 -9.28
C ASP A 18 -9.03 -0.76 -10.40
N ILE A 19 -8.89 -2.05 -10.07
CA ILE A 19 -8.89 -3.15 -11.06
C ILE A 19 -10.32 -3.50 -11.50
N GLU A 20 -11.31 -3.31 -10.62
CA GLU A 20 -12.72 -3.65 -10.88
C GLU A 20 -13.57 -2.44 -11.33
N VAL A 21 -13.10 -1.21 -11.12
CA VAL A 21 -13.82 0.04 -11.40
C VAL A 21 -13.04 0.87 -12.41
N ASP A 22 -13.09 0.48 -13.70
CA ASP A 22 -12.72 1.29 -14.89
C ASP A 22 -11.67 2.41 -14.65
N ALA A 23 -10.54 2.10 -14.01
CA ALA A 23 -9.45 3.05 -13.87
C ALA A 23 -8.97 3.38 -15.29
N ALA A 24 -8.85 4.67 -15.60
CA ALA A 24 -8.36 5.07 -16.91
C ALA A 24 -6.98 4.42 -17.16
N PRO A 25 -6.71 3.90 -18.38
CA PRO A 25 -5.39 3.36 -18.70
C PRO A 25 -4.27 4.34 -18.32
N GLY A 26 -3.32 3.91 -17.49
CA GLY A 26 -2.23 4.76 -16.98
C GLY A 26 -2.53 5.54 -15.70
N GLN A 27 -3.66 5.28 -15.04
CA GLN A 27 -3.98 5.86 -13.74
C GLN A 27 -3.04 5.33 -12.64
N ASP A 28 -2.56 6.23 -11.80
CA ASP A 28 -1.70 5.89 -10.68
C ASP A 28 -2.53 5.29 -9.52
N ILE A 29 -2.61 3.95 -9.50
CA ILE A 29 -3.44 3.16 -8.57
C ILE A 29 -3.07 3.45 -7.10
N LEU A 30 -1.80 3.67 -6.79
CA LEU A 30 -1.39 3.98 -5.41
C LEU A 30 -1.89 5.36 -5.00
N ASN A 31 -1.81 6.35 -5.90
CA ASN A 31 -2.30 7.69 -5.60
C ASN A 31 -3.83 7.68 -5.43
N PHE A 32 -4.52 6.94 -6.31
CA PHE A 32 -5.95 6.74 -6.24
C PHE A 32 -6.40 6.13 -4.90
N ALA A 33 -5.68 5.11 -4.42
CA ALA A 33 -5.98 4.46 -3.14
C ALA A 33 -5.69 5.37 -1.94
N VAL A 34 -4.56 6.06 -1.94
CA VAL A 34 -4.19 7.02 -0.88
C VAL A 34 -5.19 8.17 -0.80
N ALA A 35 -5.67 8.69 -1.94
CA ALA A 35 -6.61 9.81 -2.00
C ALA A 35 -7.98 9.50 -1.38
N ARG A 36 -8.36 8.22 -1.23
CA ARG A 36 -9.65 7.78 -0.66
C ARG A 36 -9.63 7.59 0.85
N LEU A 37 -8.45 7.58 1.46
CA LEU A 37 -8.33 7.54 2.90
C LEU A 37 -8.64 8.91 3.49
N THR A 38 -9.30 8.95 4.65
CA THR A 38 -9.37 10.15 5.47
C THR A 38 -7.97 10.49 6.01
N GLU A 39 -7.72 11.73 6.42
CA GLU A 39 -6.42 12.13 6.98
C GLU A 39 -6.00 11.28 8.19
N ALA A 40 -6.95 10.94 9.07
CA ALA A 40 -6.70 10.02 10.19
C ALA A 40 -6.26 8.64 9.70
N ARG A 41 -6.92 8.08 8.68
CA ARG A 41 -6.55 6.77 8.11
C ARG A 41 -5.23 6.82 7.36
N LYS A 42 -4.87 7.94 6.72
CA LYS A 42 -3.56 8.13 6.12
C LYS A 42 -2.46 8.09 7.19
N GLN A 43 -2.65 8.78 8.31
CA GLN A 43 -1.69 8.75 9.42
C GLN A 43 -1.52 7.35 10.01
N GLU A 44 -2.63 6.64 10.27
CA GLU A 44 -2.60 5.25 10.76
C GLU A 44 -1.89 4.30 9.77
N ALA A 45 -2.20 4.40 8.47
CA ALA A 45 -1.56 3.60 7.45
C ALA A 45 -0.05 3.89 7.37
N ASN A 46 0.35 5.17 7.47
CA ASN A 46 1.75 5.57 7.45
C ASN A 46 2.53 4.98 8.65
N ILE A 47 1.95 5.04 9.85
CA ILE A 47 2.54 4.44 11.06
C ILE A 47 2.69 2.93 10.89
N LEU A 48 1.64 2.22 10.46
CA LEU A 48 1.67 0.78 10.26
C LEU A 48 2.71 0.36 9.22
N ILE A 49 2.79 1.06 8.09
CA ILE A 49 3.79 0.78 7.05
C ILE A 49 5.21 1.05 7.57
N ALA A 50 5.42 2.13 8.32
CA ALA A 50 6.70 2.41 8.93
C ALA A 50 7.12 1.32 9.94
N GLU A 51 6.18 0.84 10.76
CA GLU A 51 6.43 -0.27 11.69
C GLU A 51 6.79 -1.57 10.97
N ILE A 52 6.06 -1.92 9.91
CA ILE A 52 6.35 -3.09 9.08
C ILE A 52 7.77 -2.98 8.51
N LEU A 53 8.12 -1.85 7.89
CA LEU A 53 9.45 -1.66 7.28
C LEU A 53 10.59 -1.65 8.32
N ASN A 54 10.36 -1.05 9.48
CA ASN A 54 11.35 -1.00 10.58
C ASN A 54 11.61 -2.37 11.20
N GLY A 55 10.67 -3.31 11.10
CA GLY A 55 10.88 -4.71 11.47
C GLY A 55 11.85 -5.47 10.57
N ASN A 56 12.40 -4.82 9.53
CA ASN A 56 13.27 -5.38 8.50
C ASN A 56 12.76 -6.74 7.94
N PRO A 57 11.49 -6.83 7.53
CA PRO A 57 10.91 -8.06 7.01
C PRO A 57 11.63 -8.46 5.72
N SER A 58 11.65 -9.75 5.42
CA SER A 58 12.00 -10.26 4.10
C SER A 58 10.98 -9.84 3.04
N ASP A 59 11.39 -9.88 1.78
CA ASP A 59 10.52 -9.54 0.66
C ASP A 59 9.27 -10.46 0.58
N TRP A 60 9.43 -11.73 0.94
CA TRP A 60 8.33 -12.70 1.05
C TRP A 60 7.35 -12.38 2.18
N GLU A 61 7.82 -11.80 3.29
CA GLU A 61 6.94 -11.36 4.37
C GLU A 61 6.16 -10.12 3.97
N LEU A 62 6.78 -9.20 3.24
CA LEU A 62 6.12 -8.02 2.66
C LEU A 62 5.03 -8.43 1.66
N GLU A 63 5.33 -9.39 0.78
CA GLU A 63 4.33 -9.99 -0.11
C GLU A 63 3.15 -10.58 0.67
N ARG A 64 3.43 -11.37 1.71
CA ARG A 64 2.37 -11.94 2.54
C ARG A 64 1.53 -10.86 3.21
N GLN A 65 2.15 -9.80 3.73
CA GLN A 65 1.40 -8.68 4.33
C GLN A 65 0.53 -7.99 3.28
N TRP A 66 1.04 -7.77 2.08
CA TRP A 66 0.31 -7.17 0.96
C TRP A 66 -1.01 -7.90 0.67
N PHE A 67 -0.93 -9.22 0.43
CA PHE A 67 -2.10 -10.02 0.12
C PHE A 67 -3.00 -10.28 1.34
N ARG A 68 -2.44 -10.43 2.54
CA ARG A 68 -3.23 -10.57 3.79
C ARG A 68 -4.09 -9.35 4.08
N ASN A 69 -3.68 -8.17 3.63
CA ASN A 69 -4.44 -6.94 3.77
C ASN A 69 -5.43 -6.70 2.61
N GLY A 70 -5.53 -7.63 1.65
CA GLY A 70 -6.56 -7.61 0.60
C GLY A 70 -6.14 -6.96 -0.71
N ALA A 71 -4.88 -6.57 -0.87
CA ALA A 71 -4.40 -6.08 -2.15
C ALA A 71 -4.35 -7.21 -3.18
N ARG A 72 -4.64 -6.90 -4.44
CA ARG A 72 -4.68 -7.90 -5.53
C ARG A 72 -3.61 -7.69 -6.62
N ILE A 73 -2.87 -6.59 -6.58
CA ILE A 73 -1.76 -6.36 -7.51
C ILE A 73 -0.60 -7.26 -7.12
N GLY A 74 -0.32 -8.27 -7.94
CA GLY A 74 0.85 -9.12 -7.79
C GLY A 74 2.01 -8.66 -8.66
N ALA A 75 3.23 -9.00 -8.26
CA ALA A 75 4.41 -8.86 -9.10
C ALA A 75 5.20 -10.17 -9.13
N VAL A 76 5.89 -10.41 -10.24
CA VAL A 76 6.71 -11.62 -10.44
C VAL A 76 7.92 -11.66 -9.51
N ASN A 77 8.43 -10.49 -9.11
CA ASN A 77 9.61 -10.37 -8.25
C ASN A 77 9.22 -9.89 -6.83
N PRO A 78 9.45 -10.68 -5.77
CA PRO A 78 9.14 -10.29 -4.39
C PRO A 78 9.79 -8.98 -3.93
N ALA A 79 10.98 -8.62 -4.45
CA ALA A 79 11.64 -7.34 -4.15
C ALA A 79 10.80 -6.12 -4.58
N PHE A 80 9.78 -6.33 -5.41
CA PHE A 80 8.80 -5.32 -5.75
C PHE A 80 7.96 -4.87 -4.55
N TYR A 81 7.56 -5.76 -3.65
CA TYR A 81 6.70 -5.40 -2.53
C TYR A 81 7.39 -4.43 -1.57
N ARG A 82 8.70 -4.56 -1.34
CA ARG A 82 9.46 -3.55 -0.58
C ARG A 82 9.38 -2.17 -1.21
N ARG A 83 9.54 -2.09 -2.53
CA ARG A 83 9.40 -0.83 -3.26
C ARG A 83 7.98 -0.28 -3.15
N LEU A 84 6.95 -1.13 -3.20
CA LEU A 84 5.56 -0.71 -2.98
C LEU A 84 5.30 -0.14 -1.60
N PHE A 85 5.73 -0.83 -0.55
CA PHE A 85 5.55 -0.34 0.82
C PHE A 85 6.30 0.99 1.03
N GLN A 86 7.50 1.14 0.45
CA GLN A 86 8.26 2.38 0.51
C GLN A 86 7.56 3.52 -0.26
N GLU A 87 7.08 3.24 -1.47
CA GLU A 87 6.35 4.21 -2.29
C GLU A 87 5.05 4.68 -1.61
N LEU A 88 4.29 3.76 -0.99
CA LEU A 88 3.11 4.10 -0.20
C LEU A 88 3.45 4.98 1.00
N LYS A 89 4.54 4.66 1.72
CA LYS A 89 5.02 5.48 2.85
C LYS A 89 5.34 6.90 2.41
N ASP A 90 6.05 7.04 1.29
CA ASP A 90 6.44 8.35 0.78
C ASP A 90 5.21 9.17 0.34
N ARG A 91 4.25 8.54 -0.34
CA ARG A 91 2.99 9.20 -0.73
C ARG A 91 2.12 9.60 0.45
N LEU A 92 2.01 8.74 1.47
CA LEU A 92 1.28 9.05 2.71
C LEU A 92 1.95 10.19 3.49
N ALA A 93 3.26 10.39 3.32
CA ALA A 93 4.00 11.53 3.84
C ALA A 93 3.93 12.78 2.93
N GLY A 94 3.16 12.75 1.84
CA GLY A 94 3.01 13.86 0.89
C GLY A 94 4.20 14.04 -0.06
N LYS A 95 5.11 13.07 -0.16
CA LYS A 95 6.23 13.11 -1.10
C LYS A 95 5.77 12.75 -2.53
N PRO A 96 6.45 13.28 -3.55
CA PRO A 96 6.12 12.95 -4.94
C PRO A 96 6.33 11.46 -5.23
N ALA A 97 5.48 10.93 -6.12
CA ALA A 97 5.57 9.56 -6.60
C ALA A 97 6.92 9.30 -7.28
N THR A 98 7.57 8.19 -6.93
CA THR A 98 8.83 7.76 -7.56
C THR A 98 8.64 6.57 -8.50
N PHE A 99 7.45 5.97 -8.48
CA PHE A 99 7.09 4.80 -9.27
C PHE A 99 5.65 4.88 -9.77
N ARG A 100 5.40 4.43 -11.01
CA ARG A 100 4.05 4.28 -11.60
C ARG A 100 3.89 2.85 -12.14
N PHE A 101 2.67 2.34 -12.03
CA PHE A 101 2.25 1.04 -12.55
C PHE A 101 1.94 1.08 -14.04
#